data_AF-A0A699ZSI4-F1
#
_entry.id   AF-A0A699ZSI4-F1
#
_cell.length_a   1.000
_cell.length_b   1.000
_cell.length_c   1.000
_cell.angle_alpha   90.00
_cell.angle_beta   90.00
_cell.angle_gamma   90.00
#
_symmetry.space_group_name_H-M   'P 1'
#
loop_
_entity.id
_entity.type
_entity.pdbx_description
1 polymer ?
#
loop_
_entity_poly.entity_id
_entity_poly.type
_entity_poly.pdbx_seq_one_letter_code
_entity_poly.pdbx_strand_id
1 'polypeptide(L)' 'QAHTLQMDLPELYVRQNPVPNAYTLAITGRQPFIVIHTALLELLAPRELQAVLAHELGHLKCDHGLWLTVANVLASGT' A
#
# COMPACT_ATOMS: atom_id res chain seq x y z
N GLN A 1 -2.79 -2.41 -13.59
CA GLN A 1 -3.56 -1.80 -12.49
C GLN A 1 -3.20 -0.32 -12.31
N ALA A 2 -1.95 0.05 -12.03
CA ALA A 2 -1.52 1.46 -11.93
C ALA A 2 -1.89 2.32 -13.16
N HIS A 3 -1.61 1.83 -14.38
CA HIS A 3 -2.02 2.52 -15.62
C HIS A 3 -3.54 2.75 -15.72
N THR A 4 -4.35 1.80 -15.24
CA THR A 4 -5.81 1.93 -15.20
C THR A 4 -6.24 3.09 -14.30
N LEU A 5 -5.50 3.34 -13.21
CA LEU A 5 -5.72 4.43 -12.27
C LEU A 5 -5.02 5.75 -12.68
N GLN A 6 -4.36 5.77 -13.84
CA GLN A 6 -3.57 6.90 -14.34
C GLN A 6 -2.59 7.41 -13.27
N MET A 7 -1.81 6.49 -12.70
CA MET A 7 -0.73 6.80 -11.76
C MET A 7 0.59 6.26 -12.29
N ASP A 8 1.67 6.89 -11.82
CA ASP A 8 3.01 6.32 -11.98
C ASP A 8 3.12 5.01 -11.20
N LEU A 9 3.96 4.11 -11.70
CA LEU A 9 4.15 2.83 -11.04
C LEU A 9 4.95 3.03 -9.75
N PRO A 10 4.41 2.66 -8.58
CA PRO A 10 5.18 2.69 -7.34
C PRO A 10 6.24 1.57 -7.37
N GLU A 11 7.27 1.73 -6.56
CA GLU A 11 8.20 0.62 -6.34
C GLU A 11 7.50 -0.51 -5.59
N LEU A 12 7.92 -1.75 -5.85
CA LEU A 12 7.36 -2.94 -5.22
C LEU A 12 8.47 -3.74 -4.55
N TYR A 13 8.32 -3.96 -3.25
CA TYR A 13 9.28 -4.71 -2.44
C TYR A 13 8.64 -5.94 -1.84
N VAL A 14 9.46 -6.98 -1.66
CA VAL A 14 9.07 -8.20 -0.92
C VAL A 14 9.85 -8.23 0.38
N ARG A 15 9.14 -8.38 1.50
CA ARG A 15 9.71 -8.52 2.83
C ARG A 15 9.54 -9.95 3.31
N GLN A 16 10.63 -10.59 3.73
CA GLN A 16 10.59 -11.88 4.39
C GLN A 16 9.89 -11.73 5.76
N ASN A 17 8.66 -12.24 5.86
CA ASN A 17 7.87 -12.19 7.09
C ASN A 17 6.79 -13.30 7.06
N PRO A 18 6.67 -14.12 8.12
CA PRO A 18 5.70 -15.21 8.19
C PRO A 18 4.25 -14.75 8.40
N VAL A 19 3.99 -13.47 8.70
CA VAL A 19 2.65 -12.93 8.89
C VAL A 19 2.14 -12.34 7.57
N PRO A 20 1.03 -12.82 6.99
CA PRO A 20 0.48 -12.29 5.75
C PRO A 20 0.11 -10.81 5.89
N ASN A 21 0.73 -9.95 5.07
CA ASN A 21 0.42 -8.53 5.01
C ASN A 21 0.91 -7.91 3.70
N ALA A 22 0.26 -6.82 3.30
CA ALA A 22 0.77 -5.86 2.34
C ALA A 22 0.47 -4.46 2.86
N TYR A 23 1.33 -3.50 2.55
CA TYR A 23 1.09 -2.12 2.95
C TYR A 23 1.81 -1.15 2.02
N THR A 24 1.28 0.07 2.00
CA THR A 24 1.79 1.15 1.18
C THR A 24 2.34 2.28 2.05
N LEU A 25 3.48 2.85 1.65
CA LEU A 25 4.05 4.03 2.26
C LEU A 25 4.25 5.13 1.22
N ALA A 26 3.77 6.32 1.57
CA ALA A 26 4.00 7.56 0.84
C ALA A 26 4.65 8.57 1.79
N ILE A 27 5.86 9.01 1.45
CA ILE A 27 6.63 9.98 2.24
C ILE A 27 6.88 11.18 1.34
N THR A 28 6.63 12.38 1.85
CA THR A 28 6.86 13.63 1.12
C THR A 28 8.29 13.68 0.57
N GLY A 29 8.41 13.91 -0.73
CA GLY A 29 9.70 14.00 -1.43
C GLY A 29 10.36 12.66 -1.74
N ARG A 30 9.68 11.52 -1.53
CA ARG A 30 10.14 10.19 -1.94
C ARG A 30 9.12 9.51 -2.84
N GLN A 31 9.60 8.61 -3.70
CA GLN A 31 8.72 7.79 -4.52
C GLN A 31 7.87 6.87 -3.60
N PRO A 32 6.56 6.78 -3.83
CA PRO A 32 5.72 5.85 -3.09
C PRO A 32 6.09 4.40 -3.42
N PHE A 33 5.93 3.52 -2.44
CA PHE A 33 6.21 2.10 -2.61
C PHE A 33 5.24 1.21 -1.85
N ILE A 34 5.07 0.00 -2.37
CA ILE A 34 4.27 -1.07 -1.78
C ILE A 34 5.22 -2.15 -1.27
N VAL A 35 4.95 -2.68 -0.08
CA VAL A 35 5.66 -3.83 0.49
C VAL A 35 4.70 -5.00 0.62
N ILE A 36 5.08 -6.17 0.12
CA ILE A 36 4.35 -7.42 0.30
C ILE A 36 5.17 -8.37 1.16
N HIS A 37 4.53 -9.00 2.14
CA HIS A 37 5.17 -10.06 2.92
C HIS A 37 5.19 -11.40 2.16
N THR A 38 6.25 -12.18 2.32
CA THR A 38 6.36 -13.51 1.68
C THR A 38 5.21 -14.45 2.04
N ALA A 39 4.76 -14.48 3.30
CA ALA A 39 3.61 -15.28 3.69
C ALA A 39 2.31 -14.94 2.94
N LEU A 40 2.15 -13.69 2.47
CA LEU A 40 0.98 -13.32 1.67
C LEU A 40 1.09 -13.87 0.24
N LEU A 41 2.29 -13.89 -0.33
CA LEU A 41 2.54 -14.45 -1.67
C LEU A 41 2.33 -15.97 -1.71
N GLU A 42 2.67 -16.66 -0.63
CA GLU A 42 2.47 -18.11 -0.49
C GLU A 42 0.99 -18.47 -0.24
N LEU A 43 0.25 -17.58 0.42
CA LEU A 43 -1.14 -17.82 0.82
C LEU A 43 -2.14 -17.58 -0.32
N LEU A 44 -1.94 -16.54 -1.13
CA LEU A 44 -2.95 -16.05 -2.07
C LEU A 44 -2.75 -16.57 -3.50
N ALA A 45 -3.85 -16.88 -4.18
CA ALA A 45 -3.82 -17.12 -5.61
C ALA A 45 -3.48 -15.82 -6.38
N PRO A 46 -2.96 -15.90 -7.62
CA PRO A 46 -2.56 -14.71 -8.38
C PRO A 46 -3.66 -13.65 -8.54
N ARG A 47 -4.93 -14.07 -8.66
CA ARG A 47 -6.08 -13.15 -8.77
C ARG A 47 -6.38 -12.41 -7.45
N GLU A 48 -6.20 -13.08 -6.33
CA GLU A 48 -6.41 -12.50 -5.00
C GLU A 48 -5.27 -11.53 -4.66
N LEU A 49 -4.02 -11.90 -5.00
CA LEU A 49 -2.87 -11.01 -4.88
C LEU A 49 -3.06 -9.74 -5.73
N GLN A 50 -3.59 -9.87 -6.95
CA GLN A 50 -3.97 -8.72 -7.77
C GLN A 50 -5.02 -7.84 -7.10
N ALA A 51 -6.00 -8.41 -6.39
CA ALA A 51 -6.99 -7.62 -5.66
C ALA A 51 -6.35 -6.85 -4.49
N VAL A 52 -5.42 -7.46 -3.75
CA VAL A 52 -4.66 -6.79 -2.69
C VAL A 52 -3.82 -5.65 -3.26
N LEU A 53 -3.09 -5.88 -4.35
CA LEU A 53 -2.32 -4.82 -5.02
C LEU A 53 -3.21 -3.67 -5.50
N ALA A 54 -4.40 -3.96 -6.02
CA ALA A 54 -5.35 -2.93 -6.42
C ALA A 54 -5.85 -2.11 -5.22
N HIS A 55 -6.09 -2.77 -4.08
CA HIS A 55 -6.46 -2.11 -2.82
C HIS A 55 -5.36 -1.14 -2.34
N GLU A 56 -4.11 -1.61 -2.31
CA GLU A 56 -2.94 -0.81 -1.94
C GLU A 56 -2.73 0.39 -2.87
N LEU A 57 -2.87 0.20 -4.19
CA LEU A 57 -2.84 1.31 -5.14
C LEU A 57 -3.99 2.31 -4.89
N GLY A 58 -5.15 1.84 -4.43
CA GLY A 58 -6.26 2.70 -4.00
C GLY A 58 -5.88 3.63 -2.85
N HIS A 59 -5.10 3.14 -1.88
CA HIS A 59 -4.56 3.99 -0.80
C HIS A 59 -3.65 5.11 -1.32
N LEU A 60 -2.80 4.82 -2.30
CA LEU A 60 -1.97 5.84 -2.96
C LEU A 60 -2.80 6.85 -3.74
N LYS A 61 -3.74 6.37 -4.57
CA LYS A 61 -4.53 7.25 -5.44
C LYS A 61 -5.33 8.29 -4.66
N CYS A 62 -5.78 7.92 -3.47
CA CYS A 62 -6.66 8.73 -2.64
C CYS A 62 -5.93 9.48 -1.51
N ASP A 63 -4.60 9.49 -1.50
CA ASP A 63 -3.78 10.07 -0.42
C ASP A 63 -4.22 9.58 0.98
N HIS A 64 -4.67 8.32 1.09
CA HIS A 64 -5.38 7.82 2.26
C HIS A 64 -4.51 7.89 3.53
N GLY A 65 -3.22 7.56 3.43
CA GLY A 65 -2.28 7.61 4.55
C GLY A 65 -2.08 9.04 5.10
N LEU A 66 -2.12 10.05 4.23
CA LEU A 66 -2.04 11.46 4.64
C LEU A 66 -3.29 11.85 5.43
N TRP A 67 -4.47 11.58 4.88
CA TRP A 67 -5.73 11.91 5.55
C TRP A 67 -5.91 11.16 6.86
N LEU A 68 -5.47 9.90 6.94
CA LEU A 68 -5.47 9.13 8.18
C LEU A 68 -4.53 9.76 9.22
N THR A 69 -3.36 10.23 8.79
CA THR A 69 -2.42 10.94 9.68
C THR A 69 -3.03 12.23 10.22
N VAL A 70 -3.64 13.05 9.36
CA VAL A 70 -4.35 14.27 9.76
C VAL A 70 -5.47 13.96 10.76
N ALA A 71 -6.29 12.95 10.47
CA ALA A 71 -7.37 12.52 11.36
C ALA A 71 -6.85 12.07 12.73
N ASN A 72 -5.74 11.32 12.77
CA ASN A 72 -5.12 10.88 14.01
C ASN A 72 -4.56 12.05 14.82
N VAL A 73 -3.94 13.04 14.18
CA VAL A 73 -3.46 14.26 14.87
C VAL A 73 -4.63 15.01 15.49
N LEU A 74 -5.71 15.24 14.73
CA LEU A 74 -6.91 15.91 15.24
C LEU A 74 -7.57 15.13 16.40
N ALA A 75 -7.62 13.79 16.29
CA ALA A 75 -8.17 12.94 17.34
C ALA A 75 -7.30 12.90 18.61
N SER A 76 -5.98 13.14 18.47
CA SER A 76 -5.04 13.10 19.60
C SER A 76 -5.09 14.33 20.52
N GLY A 77 -5.86 15.37 20.16
CA GLY A 77 -6.10 16.53 21.02
C GLY A 77 -4.93 17.50 21.17
N THR A 78 -3.93 17.42 20.29
CA THR A 78 -2.86 18.42 20.14
C THR A 78 -3.27 19.61 19.28
#